data_AF-A0A7S2H460-F1
#
_entry.id   AF-A0A7S2H460-F1
#
_cell.length_a   1.000
_cell.length_b   1.000
_cell.length_c   1.000
_cell.angle_alpha   90.00
_cell.angle_beta   90.00
_cell.angle_gamma   90.00
#
_symmetry.space_group_name_H-M   'P 1'
#
loop_
_entity.id
_entity.type
_entity.pdbx_description
1 polymer ?
#
loop_
_entity_poly.entity_id
_entity_poly.type
_entity_poly.pdbx_seq_one_letter_code
_entity_poly.pdbx_strand_id
1 'polypeptide(L)'
;EVELDHGWQAYDAETAWLIAEAHGSGRQRVSYRARGQEYEVDLGASCQTNVKTGARRRIRRLAGELPTARGWEILLESGWQHFDNDAVKLLARAASEGRAKVCYGARGQQYEVDLQAMAQTNVKTGVR
;
A
#
# COMPACT_ATOMS: atom_id res chain seq x y z
N GLU A 1 -1.86 -11.92 3.98
CA GLU A 1 -1.12 -13.17 3.70
C GLU A 1 -2.07 -14.23 3.16
N VAL A 2 -1.55 -15.16 2.38
CA VAL A 2 -2.24 -16.35 1.86
C VAL A 2 -1.55 -17.62 2.39
N GLU A 3 -2.33 -18.65 2.71
CA GLU A 3 -1.84 -19.94 3.17
C GLU A 3 -1.37 -20.81 1.98
N LEU A 4 -0.05 -20.94 1.84
CA LEU A 4 0.62 -21.85 0.90
C LEU A 4 1.07 -23.12 1.61
N ASP A 5 1.53 -24.09 0.82
CA ASP A 5 1.90 -25.42 1.33
C ASP A 5 3.11 -25.37 2.29
N HIS A 6 3.93 -24.31 2.21
CA HIS A 6 5.06 -24.02 3.09
C HIS A 6 4.76 -22.93 4.13
N GLY A 7 3.49 -22.59 4.34
CA GLY A 7 3.04 -21.63 5.35
C GLY A 7 2.44 -20.34 4.78
N TRP A 8 2.35 -19.33 5.64
CA TRP A 8 1.75 -18.04 5.29
C TRP A 8 2.72 -17.19 4.48
N GLN A 9 2.26 -16.74 3.31
CA GLN A 9 3.02 -15.89 2.40
C GLN A 9 2.36 -14.51 2.32
N ALA A 10 3.15 -13.45 2.47
CA ALA A 10 2.69 -12.09 2.21
C ALA A 10 2.29 -11.91 0.74
N TYR A 11 1.20 -11.17 0.51
CA TYR A 11 0.91 -10.65 -0.82
C TYR A 11 1.97 -9.62 -1.20
N ASP A 12 2.19 -9.43 -2.51
CA ASP A 12 2.93 -8.26 -2.97
C ASP A 12 2.21 -6.96 -2.56
N ALA A 13 2.95 -5.85 -2.58
CA ALA A 13 2.47 -4.56 -2.09
C ALA A 13 1.20 -4.08 -2.81
N GLU A 14 1.12 -4.27 -4.14
CA GLU A 14 -0.01 -3.86 -4.96
C GLU A 14 -1.27 -4.66 -4.60
N THR A 15 -1.16 -5.98 -4.53
CA THR A 15 -2.25 -6.89 -4.19
C THR A 15 -2.68 -6.69 -2.73
N ALA A 16 -1.73 -6.55 -1.80
CA ALA A 16 -2.01 -6.28 -0.40
C ALA A 16 -2.81 -4.98 -0.24
N TRP A 17 -2.43 -3.94 -0.99
CA TRP A 17 -3.13 -2.67 -1.01
C TRP A 17 -4.53 -2.82 -1.59
N LEU A 18 -4.69 -3.50 -2.73
CA LEU A 18 -5.99 -3.70 -3.39
C LEU A 18 -6.99 -4.41 -2.46
N ILE A 19 -6.52 -5.43 -1.77
CA ILE A 19 -7.27 -6.17 -0.75
C ILE A 19 -7.67 -5.26 0.41
N ALA A 20 -6.76 -4.39 0.87
CA ALA A 20 -7.03 -3.48 1.97
C ALA A 20 -7.99 -2.34 1.61
N GLU A 21 -7.86 -1.78 0.40
CA GLU A 21 -8.79 -0.76 -0.12
C GLU A 21 -10.20 -1.35 -0.21
N ALA A 22 -10.34 -2.56 -0.76
CA ALA A 22 -11.63 -3.23 -0.84
C ALA A 22 -12.24 -3.45 0.55
N HIS A 23 -11.44 -3.93 1.51
CA HIS A 23 -11.89 -4.06 2.89
C HIS A 23 -12.31 -2.70 3.49
N GLY A 24 -11.52 -1.64 3.28
CA GLY A 24 -11.81 -0.29 3.79
C GLY A 24 -13.03 0.36 3.16
N SER A 25 -13.35 0.03 1.91
CA SER A 25 -14.53 0.51 1.17
C SER A 25 -15.77 -0.35 1.37
N GLY A 26 -15.70 -1.40 2.20
CA GLY A 26 -16.81 -2.32 2.44
C GLY A 26 -17.08 -3.30 1.29
N ARG A 27 -16.21 -3.36 0.28
CA ARG A 27 -16.26 -4.38 -0.76
C ARG A 27 -15.88 -5.73 -0.16
N GLN A 28 -16.57 -6.79 -0.59
CA GLN A 28 -16.32 -8.14 -0.10
C GLN A 28 -15.47 -8.99 -1.03
N ARG A 29 -15.32 -8.59 -2.31
CA ARG A 29 -14.58 -9.36 -3.31
C ARG A 29 -13.58 -8.51 -4.07
N VAL A 30 -12.44 -9.11 -4.39
CA VAL A 30 -11.34 -8.49 -5.13
C VAL A 30 -10.75 -9.50 -6.11
N SER A 31 -10.59 -9.11 -7.37
CA SER A 31 -9.87 -9.92 -8.36
C SER A 31 -8.49 -9.36 -8.61
N TYR A 32 -7.49 -10.22 -8.74
CA TYR A 32 -6.13 -9.83 -9.09
C TYR A 32 -5.44 -10.93 -9.91
N ARG A 33 -4.37 -10.54 -10.62
CA ARG A 33 -3.59 -11.46 -11.45
C ARG A 33 -2.17 -11.56 -10.92
N ALA A 34 -1.70 -12.79 -10.71
CA ALA A 34 -0.33 -13.05 -10.30
C ALA A 34 0.20 -14.31 -10.99
N ARG A 35 1.47 -14.26 -11.43
CA ARG A 35 2.17 -15.40 -12.07
C ARG A 35 1.37 -16.04 -13.21
N GLY A 36 0.71 -15.20 -14.01
CA GLY A 36 -0.12 -15.64 -15.15
C GLY A 36 -1.47 -16.26 -14.77
N GLN A 37 -1.82 -16.35 -13.49
CA GLN A 37 -3.09 -16.87 -12.98
C GLN A 37 -3.98 -15.75 -12.48
N GLU A 38 -5.29 -15.96 -12.55
CA GLU A 38 -6.31 -15.06 -12.00
C GLU A 38 -6.87 -15.62 -10.71
N TYR A 39 -7.03 -14.74 -9.72
CA TYR A 39 -7.50 -15.08 -8.40
C TYR A 39 -8.60 -14.13 -7.95
N GLU A 40 -9.61 -14.67 -7.27
CA GLU A 40 -10.62 -13.92 -6.56
C GLU A 40 -10.41 -14.07 -5.06
N VAL A 41 -10.36 -12.96 -4.34
CA VAL A 41 -10.29 -12.89 -2.88
C VAL A 41 -11.69 -12.54 -2.37
N ASP A 42 -12.23 -13.41 -1.52
CA ASP A 42 -13.45 -13.15 -0.75
C ASP A 42 -13.07 -12.79 0.69
N LEU A 43 -13.32 -11.53 1.05
CA LEU A 43 -13.00 -10.96 2.35
C LEU A 43 -13.99 -11.40 3.43
N GLY A 44 -15.24 -11.72 3.06
CA GLY A 44 -16.23 -12.27 3.99
C GLY A 44 -15.90 -13.71 4.38
N ALA A 45 -15.44 -14.51 3.43
CA ALA A 45 -15.02 -15.89 3.64
C ALA A 45 -13.54 -16.03 4.06
N SER A 46 -12.76 -14.94 4.03
CA SER A 46 -11.32 -14.94 4.26
C SER A 46 -10.58 -16.00 3.42
N CYS A 47 -10.88 -16.05 2.13
CA CYS A 47 -10.27 -17.00 1.22
C CYS A 47 -9.91 -16.39 -0.14
N GLN A 48 -8.92 -16.97 -0.79
CA GLN A 48 -8.54 -16.72 -2.16
C GLN A 48 -8.88 -17.95 -2.98
N THR A 49 -9.45 -17.76 -4.16
CA THR A 49 -9.80 -18.82 -5.11
C THR A 49 -9.06 -18.60 -6.43
N ASN A 50 -8.37 -19.62 -6.94
CA ASN A 50 -7.88 -19.61 -8.32
C ASN A 50 -9.08 -19.75 -9.26
N VAL A 51 -9.31 -18.77 -10.12
CA VAL A 51 -10.50 -18.74 -10.99
C VAL A 51 -10.50 -19.90 -11.99
N LYS A 52 -9.32 -20.30 -12.48
CA LYS A 52 -9.19 -21.37 -13.48
C LYS A 52 -9.39 -22.76 -12.89
N THR A 53 -8.86 -23.03 -11.71
CA THR A 53 -8.87 -24.38 -11.11
C THR A 53 -9.88 -24.56 -9.99
N GLY A 54 -10.47 -23.48 -9.48
CA GLY A 54 -11.36 -23.47 -8.32
C GLY A 54 -10.64 -23.73 -6.99
N ALA A 55 -9.31 -23.88 -6.98
CA ALA A 55 -8.55 -24.15 -5.76
C ALA A 55 -8.63 -22.99 -4.78
N ARG A 56 -8.97 -23.28 -3.52
CA ARG A 56 -9.15 -22.29 -2.45
C ARG A 56 -8.02 -22.33 -1.43
N ARG A 57 -7.59 -21.16 -0.97
CA ARG A 57 -6.58 -20.96 0.08
C ARG A 57 -7.07 -19.97 1.10
N ARG A 58 -6.76 -20.17 2.39
CA ARG A 58 -7.12 -19.20 3.43
C ARG A 58 -6.28 -17.95 3.30
N ILE A 59 -6.85 -16.83 3.67
CA ILE A 59 -6.14 -15.56 3.78
C ILE A 59 -6.26 -15.06 5.21
N ARG A 60 -5.26 -14.29 5.64
CA ARG A 60 -5.35 -13.56 6.91
C ARG A 60 -4.74 -12.19 6.77
N ARG A 61 -5.22 -11.31 7.63
CA ARG A 61 -4.64 -9.99 7.81
C ARG A 61 -3.71 -10.02 9.01
N LEU A 62 -2.52 -9.45 8.87
CA LEU A 62 -1.64 -9.22 10.01
C LEU A 62 -2.20 -8.06 10.84
N ALA A 63 -2.40 -8.29 12.13
CA ALA A 63 -2.80 -7.26 13.06
C ALA A 63 -1.61 -6.28 13.23
N GLY A 64 -1.62 -5.18 12.48
CA GLY A 64 -0.55 -4.18 12.57
C GLY A 64 -0.59 -3.10 11.50
N GLU A 65 -1.01 -3.42 10.28
CA GLU A 65 -0.93 -2.45 9.18
C GLU A 65 -2.15 -2.57 8.26
N LEU A 66 -3.00 -1.53 8.27
CA LEU A 66 -3.71 -1.16 7.05
C LEU A 66 -2.65 -0.55 6.11
N PRO A 67 -2.60 -0.95 4.83
CA PRO A 67 -2.15 -0.06 3.76
C PRO A 67 -3.04 1.19 3.79
N THR A 68 -2.62 2.18 4.58
CA THR A 68 -3.34 3.45 4.68
C THR A 68 -3.09 4.23 3.41
N ALA A 69 -4.15 4.39 2.62
CA ALA A 69 -4.41 5.43 1.63
C ALA A 69 -3.46 5.56 0.41
N ARG A 70 -3.99 5.22 -0.78
CA ARG A 70 -3.53 5.81 -2.07
C ARG A 70 -3.90 7.30 -2.15
N GLY A 71 -3.30 8.12 -1.29
CA GLY A 71 -3.54 9.58 -1.30
C GLY A 71 -2.33 10.39 -1.74
N TRP A 72 -1.12 9.83 -1.57
CA TRP A 72 0.11 10.57 -1.76
C TRP A 72 1.04 9.82 -2.72
N GLU A 73 1.43 10.51 -3.78
CA GLU A 73 2.37 10.06 -4.78
C GLU A 73 3.49 11.08 -4.90
N ILE A 74 4.69 10.61 -5.23
CA ILE A 74 5.84 11.42 -5.55
C ILE A 74 6.26 11.20 -7.00
N LEU A 75 6.50 12.30 -7.71
CA LEU A 75 7.12 12.26 -9.02
C LEU A 75 8.64 12.03 -8.87
N LEU A 76 9.12 10.89 -9.37
CA LEU A 76 10.55 10.60 -9.52
C LEU A 76 10.92 10.63 -11.01
N GLU A 77 12.22 10.52 -11.33
CA GLU A 77 12.68 10.44 -12.73
C GLU A 77 12.03 9.29 -13.52
N SER A 78 11.66 8.21 -12.82
CA SER A 78 10.94 7.06 -13.36
C SER A 78 9.42 7.24 -13.49
N GLY A 79 8.87 8.39 -13.10
CA GLY A 79 7.43 8.66 -13.02
C GLY A 79 6.88 8.71 -11.58
N TRP A 80 5.55 8.84 -11.48
CA TRP A 80 4.83 8.86 -10.20
C TRP A 80 4.96 7.52 -9.47
N GLN A 81 5.40 7.57 -8.22
CA GLN A 81 5.48 6.43 -7.31
C GLN A 81 4.72 6.71 -6.02
N HIS A 82 4.10 5.69 -5.44
CA HIS A 82 3.46 5.83 -4.13
C HIS A 82 4.49 6.00 -3.01
N PHE A 83 4.16 6.85 -2.03
CA PHE A 83 4.91 6.87 -0.78
C PHE A 83 4.74 5.53 -0.03
N ASP A 84 5.74 5.17 0.78
CA ASP A 84 5.62 4.04 1.70
C ASP A 84 4.56 4.31 2.78
N ASN A 85 4.06 3.25 3.43
CA ASN A 85 2.95 3.36 4.38
C ASN A 85 3.24 4.31 5.55
N ASP A 86 4.48 4.42 6.00
CA ASP A 86 4.85 5.28 7.13
C ASP A 86 4.88 6.75 6.71
N ALA A 87 5.45 7.05 5.54
CA ALA A 87 5.41 8.37 4.94
C ALA A 87 3.96 8.80 4.65
N VAL A 88 3.11 7.90 4.13
CA VAL A 88 1.69 8.22 3.88
C VAL A 88 0.95 8.56 5.17
N LYS A 89 1.10 7.79 6.25
CA LYS A 89 0.46 8.09 7.55
C LYS A 89 0.88 9.46 8.07
N LEU A 90 2.16 9.77 7.93
CA LEU A 90 2.78 11.00 8.40
C LEU A 90 2.30 12.21 7.58
N LEU A 91 2.21 12.07 6.25
CA LEU A 91 1.64 13.07 5.33
C LEU A 91 0.15 13.29 5.57
N ALA A 92 -0.64 12.22 5.67
CA ALA A 92 -2.09 12.31 5.90
C ALA A 92 -2.41 12.98 7.25
N ARG A 93 -1.67 12.63 8.30
CA ARG A 93 -1.79 13.28 9.61
C ARG A 93 -1.43 14.76 9.54
N ALA A 94 -0.28 15.09 8.94
CA ALA A 94 0.16 16.47 8.80
C ALA A 94 -0.84 17.33 8.00
N ALA A 95 -1.40 16.79 6.92
CA ALA A 95 -2.43 17.45 6.13
C ALA A 95 -3.72 17.68 6.95
N SER A 96 -4.18 16.68 7.70
CA SER A 96 -5.37 16.81 8.56
C SER A 96 -5.19 17.81 9.71
N GLU A 97 -3.96 17.96 10.21
CA GLU A 97 -3.58 18.90 11.26
C GLU A 97 -3.27 20.30 10.72
N GLY A 98 -3.35 20.52 9.40
CA GLY A 98 -3.06 21.81 8.76
C GLY A 98 -1.58 22.21 8.79
N ARG A 99 -0.67 21.25 8.97
CA ARG A 99 0.77 21.53 8.95
C ARG A 99 1.23 21.87 7.54
N ALA A 100 2.08 22.88 7.40
CA ALA A 100 2.62 23.28 6.11
C ALA A 100 3.73 22.35 5.60
N LYS A 101 4.50 21.76 6.52
CA LYS A 101 5.70 20.98 6.19
C LYS A 101 5.79 19.72 7.04
N VAL A 102 6.37 18.68 6.47
CA VAL A 102 6.59 17.41 7.17
C VAL A 102 7.89 16.73 6.74
N CYS A 103 8.66 16.22 7.69
CA CYS A 103 9.93 15.54 7.41
C CYS A 103 9.77 14.02 7.56
N TYR A 104 10.33 13.27 6.61
CA TYR A 104 10.33 11.81 6.67
C TYR A 104 11.67 11.24 6.18
N GLY A 105 12.00 10.05 6.67
CA GLY A 105 13.21 9.34 6.29
C GLY A 105 12.88 8.16 5.38
N ALA A 106 13.52 8.07 4.21
CA ALA A 106 13.37 6.93 3.31
C ALA A 106 14.69 6.60 2.64
N ARG A 107 14.98 5.30 2.48
CA ARG A 107 16.17 4.78 1.80
C ARG A 107 17.49 5.39 2.33
N GLY A 108 17.58 5.63 3.65
CA GLY A 108 18.77 6.21 4.31
C GLY A 108 18.94 7.72 4.12
N GLN A 109 17.97 8.40 3.51
CA GLN A 109 17.98 9.84 3.27
C GLN A 109 16.82 10.52 4.01
N GLN A 110 16.98 11.82 4.29
CA GLN A 110 15.93 12.65 4.89
C GLN A 110 15.35 13.59 3.85
N TYR A 111 14.03 13.70 3.86
CA TYR A 111 13.27 14.52 2.95
C TYR A 111 12.29 15.39 3.73
N GLU A 112 12.11 16.63 3.28
CA GLU A 112 11.03 17.52 3.70
C GLU A 112 9.99 17.57 2.59
N VAL A 113 8.72 17.39 2.94
CA VAL A 113 7.58 17.58 2.05
C VAL A 113 6.85 18.84 2.48
N ASP A 114 6.76 19.79 1.57
CA ASP A 114 5.94 20.98 1.69
C ASP A 114 4.54 20.67 1.14
N LEU A 115 3.55 20.65 2.03
CA LEU A 115 2.16 20.31 1.73
C LEU A 115 1.40 21.47 1.07
N GLN A 116 1.92 22.70 1.10
CA GLN A 116 1.35 23.83 0.38
C GLN A 116 1.90 23.91 -1.04
N ALA A 117 3.21 23.73 -1.19
CA ALA A 117 3.90 23.74 -2.48
C ALA A 117 3.83 22.38 -3.22
N MET A 118 3.23 21.36 -2.59
CA MET A 118 3.09 19.99 -3.09
C MET A 118 4.41 19.44 -3.63
N ALA A 119 5.47 19.55 -2.83
CA ALA A 119 6.80 19.14 -3.26
C ALA A 119 7.66 18.57 -2.15
N GLN A 120 8.54 17.68 -2.57
CA GLN A 120 9.56 17.08 -1.74
C GLN A 120 10.89 17.80 -1.92
N THR A 121 11.76 17.80 -0.92
CA THR A 121 13.13 18.28 -1.02
C THR A 121 14.03 17.42 -0.16
N ASN A 122 15.14 16.95 -0.72
CA ASN A 122 16.15 16.21 0.01
C ASN A 122 16.93 17.16 0.94
N VAL A 123 16.88 16.91 2.25
CA VAL A 123 17.45 17.81 3.26
C VAL A 123 18.98 17.87 3.18
N LYS A 124 19.64 16.82 2.68
CA LYS A 124 21.11 16.80 2.54
C LYS A 124 21.60 17.48 1.27
N THR A 125 20.88 17.34 0.17
CA THR A 125 21.35 17.78 -1.16
C THR A 125 20.64 19.05 -1.65
N GLY A 126 19.52 19.43 -1.05
CA GLY A 126 18.68 20.55 -1.49
C GLY A 126 17.90 20.29 -2.78
N VAL A 127 18.00 19.09 -3.35
CA VAL A 127 17.31 18.71 -4.60
C VAL A 127 15.82 18.50 -4.32
N ARG A 128 14.98 19.13 -5.16
CA ARG A 128 13.51 19.04 -5.13
C ARG A 128 13.01 17.89 -5.99
#